data_AF-A0A820FMV4-F1
#
_entry.id   AF-A0A820FMV4-F1
#
_cell.length_a   1.000
_cell.length_b   1.000
_cell.length_c   1.000
_cell.angle_alpha   90.00
_cell.angle_beta   90.00
_cell.angle_gamma   90.00
#
_symmetry.space_group_name_H-M   'P 1'
#
loop_
_entity.id
_entity.type
_entity.pdbx_description
1 polymer ?
#
loop_
_entity_poly.entity_id
_entity_poly.type
_entity_poly.pdbx_seq_one_letter_code
_entity_poly.pdbx_strand_id
1 'polypeptide(L)' 'MQKEKIIGEATGGMSRDEYIDNTAADILKRIPPQYDTSKVWKKFGGENISPTSVVLLQELDRFNNLTI' A
#
# COMPACT_ATOMS: atom_id res chain seq x y z
N MET A 1 20.65 2.74 47.62
CA MET A 1 19.54 3.53 47.04
C MET A 1 19.98 4.02 45.67
N GLN A 2 19.57 3.34 44.61
CA GLN A 2 19.62 3.83 43.23
C GLN A 2 18.63 2.97 42.46
N LYS A 3 17.44 3.52 42.19
CA LYS A 3 16.45 2.90 41.33
C LYS A 3 16.86 3.19 39.90
N GLU A 4 16.86 2.16 39.06
CA GLU A 4 17.11 2.29 37.63
C GLU A 4 16.19 3.36 37.04
N LYS A 5 16.81 4.34 36.39
CA LYS A 5 16.13 5.42 35.69
C LYS A 5 15.46 4.80 34.47
N ILE A 6 14.13 4.64 34.54
CA ILE A 6 13.32 4.36 33.36
C ILE A 6 13.56 5.50 32.37
N ILE A 7 14.03 5.16 31.17
CA ILE A 7 14.27 6.09 30.08
C ILE A 7 12.89 6.42 29.49
N GLY A 8 12.17 7.27 30.20
CA GLY A 8 10.83 7.71 29.84
C GLY A 8 10.63 9.12 30.33
N GLU A 9 11.41 10.07 29.82
CA GLU A 9 11.11 11.50 29.98
C GLU A 9 11.85 12.34 28.91
N ALA A 10 11.09 12.63 27.86
CA ALA A 10 11.02 13.90 27.15
C ALA A 10 12.32 14.65 26.81
N THR A 11 12.83 14.43 25.59
CA THR A 11 13.52 15.45 24.80
C THR A 11 12.97 15.42 23.36
N GLY A 12 11.87 16.13 23.11
CA GLY A 12 11.47 16.64 21.78
C GLY A 12 11.44 15.67 20.58
N GLY A 13 11.13 14.39 20.77
CA GLY A 13 11.12 13.38 19.70
C GLY A 13 9.83 12.57 19.69
N MET A 14 9.35 12.23 18.49
CA MET A 14 8.18 11.39 18.22
C MET A 14 8.24 10.07 19.00
N SER A 15 7.12 9.66 19.61
CA SER A 15 7.02 8.35 20.27
C SER A 15 7.19 7.20 19.26
N ARG A 16 7.62 6.01 19.71
CA ARG A 16 7.69 4.83 18.83
C ARG A 16 6.33 4.46 18.25
N ASP A 17 5.28 4.53 19.07
CA ASP A 17 3.92 4.21 18.64
C ASP A 17 3.43 5.24 17.62
N GLU A 18 3.68 6.52 17.88
CA GLU A 18 3.37 7.61 16.93
C GLU A 18 4.12 7.46 15.61
N TYR A 19 5.38 7.02 15.65
CA TYR A 19 6.16 6.72 14.45
C TYR A 19 5.57 5.54 13.67
N ILE A 20 5.17 4.48 14.36
CA ILE A 20 4.54 3.30 13.73
C ILE A 20 3.21 3.70 13.08
N ASP A 21 2.36 4.46 13.79
CA ASP A 21 1.07 4.90 13.29
C ASP A 21 1.21 5.82 12.07
N ASN A 22 2.11 6.80 12.13
CA ASN A 22 2.39 7.70 11.00
C ASN A 22 2.91 6.92 9.79
N THR A 23 3.82 5.97 10.02
CA THR A 23 4.36 5.11 8.95
C THR A 23 3.26 4.24 8.34
N ALA A 24 2.41 3.61 9.16
CA ALA A 24 1.30 2.78 8.70
C ALA A 24 0.28 3.60 7.90
N ALA A 25 -0.09 4.79 8.39
CA ALA A 25 -0.98 5.70 7.68
C ALA A 25 -0.42 6.12 6.32
N ASP A 26 0.89 6.37 6.23
CA ASP A 26 1.54 6.74 4.98
C ASP A 26 1.66 5.58 4.00
N ILE A 27 1.85 4.34 4.48
CA ILE A 27 1.76 3.14 3.64
C ILE A 27 0.36 3.00 3.06
N LEU A 28 -0.68 3.10 3.91
CA LEU A 28 -2.09 2.99 3.48
C LEU A 28 -2.45 4.05 2.42
N LYS A 29 -1.99 5.29 2.58
CA LYS A 29 -2.20 6.37 1.59
C LYS A 29 -1.54 6.11 0.22
N ARG A 30 -0.49 5.28 0.17
CA ARG A 30 0.23 4.95 -1.06
C ARG A 30 -0.37 3.77 -1.81
N ILE A 31 -1.26 3.00 -1.18
CA ILE A 31 -1.95 1.89 -1.84
C ILE A 31 -2.86 2.48 -2.93
N PRO A 32 -2.65 2.12 -4.21
CA PRO A 32 -3.51 2.58 -5.29
C PRO A 32 -4.95 2.12 -5.09
N PRO A 33 -5.95 2.90 -5.57
CA PRO A 33 -7.33 2.43 -5.60
C PRO A 33 -7.47 1.24 -6.55
N GLN A 34 -8.54 0.46 -6.36
CA GLN A 34 -8.85 -0.63 -7.26
C GLN A 34 -9.09 -0.13 -8.69
N TYR A 35 -8.61 -0.92 -9.65
CA TYR A 35 -8.78 -0.67 -11.06
C TYR A 35 -10.01 -1.39 -11.60
N ASP A 36 -10.77 -0.71 -12.46
CA ASP A 36 -11.82 -1.35 -13.25
C ASP A 36 -11.18 -2.05 -14.44
N THR A 37 -10.82 -3.33 -14.28
CA THR A 37 -10.15 -4.14 -15.32
C THR A 37 -10.99 -4.22 -16.60
N SER A 38 -12.33 -4.16 -16.50
CA SER A 38 -13.21 -4.12 -17.68
C SER A 38 -13.03 -2.82 -18.48
N LYS A 39 -12.90 -1.67 -17.82
CA LYS A 39 -12.56 -0.40 -18.49
C LYS A 39 -11.16 -0.42 -19.08
N VAL A 40 -10.18 -1.00 -18.39
CA VAL A 40 -8.79 -1.11 -18.88
C VAL A 40 -8.73 -1.99 -20.13
N TRP A 41 -9.42 -3.13 -20.12
CA TRP A 41 -9.54 -4.01 -21.29
C TRP A 41 -10.14 -3.26 -22.49
N LYS A 42 -11.25 -2.54 -22.31
CA LYS A 42 -11.86 -1.76 -23.40
C LYS A 42 -10.93 -0.69 -23.98
N LYS A 43 -10.07 -0.10 -23.16
CA LYS A 43 -9.16 0.98 -23.57
C LYS A 43 -7.87 0.48 -24.23
N PHE A 44 -7.34 -0.66 -23.78
CA PHE A 44 -5.99 -1.11 -24.14
C PHE A 44 -5.91 -2.52 -24.73
N GLY A 45 -6.93 -3.35 -24.51
CA GLY A 45 -6.93 -4.77 -24.82
C GLY A 45 -7.98 -5.17 -25.86
N GLY A 46 -8.28 -4.29 -26.83
CA GLY A 46 -9.29 -4.50 -27.88
C GLY A 46 -9.07 -5.76 -28.73
N GLU A 47 -9.63 -5.79 -29.95
CA GLU A 47 -9.74 -7.02 -30.75
C GLU A 47 -8.42 -7.77 -31.03
N ASN A 48 -7.28 -7.09 -30.98
CA ASN A 48 -5.94 -7.67 -31.18
C ASN A 48 -5.07 -7.61 -29.92
N ILE A 49 -5.59 -8.10 -28.80
CA ILE A 49 -4.85 -8.11 -27.53
C ILE A 49 -3.59 -8.99 -27.63
N SER A 50 -2.45 -8.47 -27.18
CA SER A 50 -1.21 -9.23 -27.12
C SER A 50 -1.20 -10.19 -25.92
N PRO A 51 -0.44 -11.31 -25.98
CA PRO A 51 -0.27 -12.19 -24.82
C PRO A 51 0.21 -11.46 -23.56
N THR A 52 1.11 -10.47 -23.72
CA THR A 52 1.59 -9.64 -22.61
C THR A 52 0.46 -8.80 -22.02
N SER A 53 -0.40 -8.23 -22.85
CA SER A 53 -1.56 -7.45 -22.38
C SER A 53 -2.56 -8.32 -21.60
N VAL A 54 -2.74 -9.58 -21.98
CA VAL A 54 -3.56 -10.53 -21.21
C VAL A 54 -2.97 -10.76 -19.82
N VAL A 55 -1.66 -11.02 -19.72
CA VAL A 55 -0.99 -11.20 -18.42
C VAL A 55 -1.09 -9.93 -17.57
N LEU A 56 -0.89 -8.75 -18.16
CA LEU A 56 -1.02 -7.49 -17.42
C LEU A 56 -2.42 -7.26 -16.86
N LEU A 57 -3.47 -7.64 -17.60
CA LEU A 57 -4.85 -7.56 -17.09
C LEU A 57 -5.09 -8.56 -15.95
N GLN A 58 -4.58 -9.77 -16.07
CA GLN A 58 -4.67 -10.78 -15.00
C GLN A 58 -3.92 -10.35 -13.75
N GLU A 59 -2.72 -9.77 -13.90
CA GLU A 59 -1.96 -9.21 -12.78
C GLU A 59 -2.67 -8.02 -12.14
N LEU A 60 -3.41 -7.22 -12.93
CA LEU A 60 -4.25 -6.14 -12.41
C LEU A 60 -5.42 -6.68 -11.56
N ASP A 61 -6.10 -7.73 -12.03
CA ASP A 61 -7.14 -8.41 -11.24
C ASP A 61 -6.57 -9.01 -9.95
N ARG A 62 -5.39 -9.66 -10.04
CA ARG A 62 -4.70 -10.20 -8.87
C ARG A 62 -4.31 -9.09 -7.88
N PHE A 63 -3.87 -7.94 -8.38
CA PHE A 63 -3.55 -6.78 -7.56
C PHE A 63 -4.79 -6.27 -6.81
N ASN A 64 -5.92 -6.12 -7.51
CA ASN A 64 -7.18 -5.69 -6.90
C ASN A 64 -7.60 -6.63 -5.74
N ASN A 65 -7.46 -7.94 -5.90
CA ASN A 65 -7.79 -8.92 -4.87
C ASN A 65 -6.92 -8.81 -3.61
N LEU A 66 -5.66 -8.36 -3.73
CA LEU A 66 -4.76 -8.16 -2.60
C LEU A 66 -5.04 -6.87 -1.82
N THR A 67 -5.74 -5.91 -2.45
CA THR A 67 -6.13 -4.65 -1.84
C THR A 67 -7.54 -4.66 -1.22
N ILE A 68 -8.21 -5.82 -1.21
CA ILE A 68 -9.51 -6.07 -0.55
C ILE A 68 -9.29 -6.52 0.89
#